data_AF-S9S9X9-F1
#
_entry.id   AF-S9S9X9-F1
#
_cell.length_a   1.000
_cell.length_b   1.000
_cell.length_c   1.000
_cell.angle_alpha   90.00
_cell.angle_beta   90.00
_cell.angle_gamma   90.00
#
_symmetry.space_group_name_H-M   'P 1'
#
loop_
_entity.id
_entity.type
_entity.pdbx_description
1 polymer ?
#
loop_
_entity_poly.entity_id
_entity_poly.type
_entity_poly.pdbx_seq_one_letter_code
_entity_poly.pdbx_strand_id
1 'polypeptide(L)'
;MSTPDILASVDALLAEKDSLDCRLDEALHAFAEYEEQMNQLWHKADGDERLRLMAERAQVEETLGIVAIVDRLDQIRALLAHLRSV
;
A
#
# COMPACT_ATOMS: atom_id res chain seq x y z
N MET A 1 -30.99 7.27 -3.87
CA MET A 1 -30.40 6.19 -4.67
C MET A 1 -31.37 5.03 -4.69
N SER A 2 -31.48 4.31 -5.81
CA SER A 2 -32.27 3.08 -5.86
C SER A 2 -31.46 1.92 -5.25
N THR A 3 -32.10 0.92 -4.65
CA THR A 3 -31.45 -0.31 -4.16
C THR A 3 -30.45 -0.94 -5.15
N PRO A 4 -30.73 -1.05 -6.47
CA PRO A 4 -29.75 -1.55 -7.45
C PRO A 4 -28.50 -0.67 -7.59
N ASP A 5 -28.61 0.65 -7.43
CA ASP A 5 -27.47 1.58 -7.51
C ASP A 5 -26.53 1.40 -6.30
N ILE A 6 -27.10 1.09 -5.13
CA ILE A 6 -26.34 0.83 -3.90
C ILE A 6 -25.56 -0.49 -4.02
N LEU A 7 -26.21 -1.55 -4.49
CA LEU A 7 -25.55 -2.86 -4.69
C LEU A 7 -24.40 -2.76 -5.70
N ALA A 8 -24.61 -2.10 -6.84
CA ALA A 8 -23.55 -1.86 -7.82
C ALA A 8 -22.37 -1.04 -7.24
N SER A 9 -22.65 -0.10 -6.34
CA SER A 9 -21.62 0.68 -5.65
C SER A 9 -20.83 -0.15 -4.62
N VAL A 10 -21.51 -1.06 -3.90
CA VAL A 10 -20.87 -1.97 -2.95
C VAL A 10 -19.98 -2.97 -3.69
N ASP A 11 -20.46 -3.58 -4.77
CA ASP A 11 -19.68 -4.54 -5.56
C ASP A 11 -18.42 -3.90 -6.15
N ALA A 12 -18.53 -2.65 -6.65
CA ALA A 12 -17.39 -1.90 -7.15
C ALA A 12 -16.35 -1.61 -6.04
N LEU A 13 -16.80 -1.18 -4.85
CA LEU A 13 -15.92 -0.92 -3.70
C LEU A 13 -15.23 -2.20 -3.20
N LEU A 14 -15.92 -3.34 -3.20
CA LEU A 14 -15.32 -4.62 -2.83
C LEU A 14 -14.27 -5.08 -3.85
N ALA A 15 -14.55 -4.97 -5.15
CA ALA A 15 -13.59 -5.28 -6.19
C ALA A 15 -12.34 -4.38 -6.13
N GLU A 16 -12.52 -3.08 -5.86
CA GLU A 16 -11.41 -2.15 -5.67
C GLU A 16 -10.59 -2.51 -4.42
N LYS A 17 -11.26 -2.82 -3.30
CA LYS A 17 -10.60 -3.26 -2.07
C LYS A 17 -9.73 -4.49 -2.30
N ASP A 18 -10.28 -5.52 -2.95
CA ASP A 18 -9.57 -6.78 -3.18
C ASP A 18 -8.37 -6.58 -4.13
N SER A 19 -8.50 -5.69 -5.12
CA SER A 19 -7.37 -5.30 -5.97
C SER A 19 -6.29 -4.55 -5.18
N LEU A 20 -6.67 -3.65 -4.28
CA LEU A 20 -5.74 -2.90 -3.45
C LEU A 20 -5.06 -3.76 -2.40
N ASP A 21 -5.76 -4.73 -1.81
CA ASP A 21 -5.18 -5.70 -0.88
C ASP A 21 -4.08 -6.52 -1.60
N CYS A 22 -4.35 -7.01 -2.81
CA CYS A 22 -3.34 -7.73 -3.62
C CYS A 22 -2.11 -6.85 -3.92
N ARG A 23 -2.34 -5.59 -4.33
CA ARG A 23 -1.26 -4.64 -4.59
C ARG A 23 -0.47 -4.27 -3.33
N LEU A 24 -1.13 -4.23 -2.17
CA LEU A 24 -0.47 -3.99 -0.90
C LEU A 24 0.45 -5.15 -0.55
N ASP A 25 -0.01 -6.39 -0.71
CA ASP A 25 0.80 -7.58 -0.46
C ASP A 25 2.03 -7.61 -1.37
N GLU A 26 1.86 -7.33 -2.67
CA GLU A 26 2.97 -7.22 -3.64
C GLU A 26 3.96 -6.11 -3.25
N ALA A 27 3.46 -4.94 -2.88
CA ALA A 27 4.29 -3.81 -2.47
C ALA A 27 5.08 -4.11 -1.18
N LEU A 28 4.44 -4.73 -0.18
CA LEU A 28 5.10 -5.13 1.06
C LEU A 28 6.16 -6.21 0.82
N HIS A 29 5.88 -7.16 -0.08
CA HIS A 29 6.85 -8.18 -0.46
C HIS A 29 8.08 -7.55 -1.14
N ALA A 30 7.87 -6.69 -2.13
CA ALA A 30 8.95 -5.98 -2.82
C ALA A 30 9.77 -5.10 -1.85
N PHE A 31 9.10 -4.44 -0.90
CA PHE A 31 9.80 -3.65 0.12
C PHE A 31 10.65 -4.54 1.04
N ALA A 32 10.14 -5.70 1.45
CA ALA A 32 10.89 -6.63 2.29
C ALA A 32 12.12 -7.19 1.57
N GLU A 33 12.00 -7.54 0.28
CA GLU A 33 13.15 -7.97 -0.54
C GLU A 33 14.20 -6.86 -0.67
N TYR A 34 13.76 -5.62 -0.85
CA TYR A 34 14.65 -4.46 -0.88
C TYR A 34 15.37 -4.27 0.46
N GLU A 35 14.64 -4.31 1.59
CA GLU A 35 15.22 -4.16 2.93
C GLU A 35 16.26 -5.25 3.22
N GLU A 36 16.03 -6.50 2.78
CA GLU A 36 17.00 -7.58 2.92
C GLU A 36 18.29 -7.27 2.15
N GLN A 37 18.18 -6.84 0.89
CA GLN A 37 19.33 -6.45 0.07
C GLN A 37 20.06 -5.24 0.65
N MET A 38 19.32 -4.22 1.06
CA MET A 38 19.86 -3.02 1.68
C MET A 38 20.64 -3.37 2.95
N ASN A 39 20.13 -4.29 3.78
CA ASN A 39 20.82 -4.71 5.01
C ASN A 39 22.17 -5.39 4.71
N GLN A 40 22.26 -6.19 3.63
CA GLN A 40 23.53 -6.76 3.19
C GLN A 40 24.54 -5.70 2.76
N LEU A 41 24.08 -4.64 2.11
CA LEU A 41 24.91 -3.49 1.71
C LEU A 41 25.32 -2.64 2.92
N TRP A 42 24.39 -2.43 3.86
CA TRP A 42 24.58 -1.61 5.05
C TRP A 42 25.78 -2.02 5.90
N HIS A 43 25.99 -3.32 6.06
CA HIS A 43 27.12 -3.86 6.83
C HIS A 43 28.49 -3.55 6.22
N LYS A 44 28.54 -3.24 4.92
CA LYS A 44 29.76 -2.92 4.18
C LYS A 44 29.90 -1.42 3.88
N ALA A 45 28.80 -0.68 4.00
CA ALA A 45 28.70 0.72 3.65
C ALA A 45 29.44 1.64 4.63
N ASP A 46 30.14 2.63 4.08
CA ASP A 46 30.70 3.76 4.82
C ASP A 46 29.65 4.84 5.14
N GLY A 47 30.09 5.98 5.70
CA GLY A 47 29.18 7.05 6.12
C GLY A 47 28.34 7.65 4.99
N ASP A 48 28.95 7.88 3.82
CA ASP A 48 28.26 8.48 2.68
C ASP A 48 27.38 7.45 1.98
N GLU A 49 27.82 6.20 1.90
CA GLU A 49 27.04 5.08 1.35
C GLU A 49 25.80 4.79 2.21
N ARG A 50 25.91 4.85 3.54
CA ARG A 50 24.75 4.72 4.44
C ARG A 50 23.72 5.81 4.23
N LEU A 51 24.14 7.05 4.03
CA LEU A 51 23.22 8.15 3.73
C LEU A 51 22.49 7.93 2.40
N ARG A 52 23.20 7.42 1.38
CA ARG A 52 22.57 7.05 0.10
C ARG A 52 21.58 5.90 0.23
N LEU A 53 21.93 4.84 0.96
CA LEU A 53 21.03 3.71 1.20
C LEU A 53 19.75 4.14 1.93
N MET A 54 19.84 5.05 2.90
CA MET A 54 18.66 5.60 3.58
C MET A 54 17.79 6.45 2.67
N ALA A 55 18.40 7.25 1.79
CA ALA A 55 17.65 8.05 0.81
C ALA A 55 16.95 7.15 -0.22
N GLU A 56 17.64 6.11 -0.69
CA GLU A 56 17.10 5.12 -1.62
C GLU A 56 15.95 4.34 -0.97
N ARG A 57 16.09 3.91 0.29
CA ARG A 57 15.02 3.28 1.06
C ARG A 57 13.75 4.12 1.10
N ALA A 58 13.89 5.41 1.43
CA ALA A 58 12.75 6.32 1.46
C ALA A 58 12.09 6.47 0.09
N GLN A 59 12.90 6.52 -0.98
CA GLN A 59 12.40 6.59 -2.35
C GLN A 59 11.67 5.29 -2.78
N VAL A 60 12.17 4.12 -2.37
CA VAL A 60 11.54 2.83 -2.65
C VAL A 60 10.20 2.74 -1.92
N GLU A 61 10.14 3.13 -0.65
CA GLU A 61 8.89 3.16 0.14
C GLU A 61 7.83 4.06 -0.51
N GLU A 62 8.23 5.25 -0.98
CA GLU A 62 7.36 6.18 -1.71
C GLU A 62 6.91 5.60 -3.07
N THR A 63 7.83 5.00 -3.82
CA THR A 63 7.56 4.45 -5.17
C THR A 63 6.58 3.28 -5.12
N LEU A 64 6.69 2.44 -4.09
CA LEU A 64 5.76 1.34 -3.87
C LEU A 64 4.36 1.83 -3.45
N GLY A 65 4.25 3.10 -3.04
CA GLY A 65 2.97 3.75 -2.75
C GLY A 65 2.20 3.11 -1.60
N ILE A 66 2.90 2.44 -0.67
CA ILE A 66 2.29 1.66 0.41
C ILE A 66 1.31 2.52 1.22
N VAL A 67 1.71 3.73 1.59
CA VAL A 67 0.85 4.68 2.33
C VAL A 67 -0.40 5.03 1.54
N ALA A 68 -0.27 5.33 0.24
CA ALA A 68 -1.41 5.69 -0.60
C ALA A 68 -2.40 4.52 -0.77
N ILE A 69 -1.90 3.28 -0.85
CA ILE A 69 -2.74 2.08 -0.91
C ILE A 69 -3.51 1.91 0.41
N VAL A 70 -2.85 2.05 1.55
CA VAL A 70 -3.47 1.95 2.88
C VAL A 70 -4.54 3.03 3.07
N ASP A 71 -4.23 4.29 2.74
CA ASP A 71 -5.18 5.40 2.83
C ASP A 71 -6.44 5.13 2.00
N ARG A 72 -6.27 4.56 0.80
CA ARG A 72 -7.40 4.21 -0.07
C ARG A 72 -8.22 3.05 0.48
N LEU A 73 -7.57 2.02 1.03
CA LEU A 73 -8.25 0.90 1.69
C LEU A 73 -9.08 1.37 2.89
N ASP A 74 -8.56 2.30 3.69
CA ASP A 74 -9.27 2.85 4.84
C ASP A 74 -10.48 3.69 4.43
N GLN A 75 -10.36 4.49 3.35
CA GLN A 75 -11.51 5.18 2.75
C GLN A 75 -12.59 4.20 2.29
N ILE A 76 -12.21 3.13 1.60
CA ILE A 76 -13.17 2.12 1.12
C ILE A 76 -13.87 1.43 2.30
N ARG A 77 -13.12 1.06 3.35
CA ARG A 77 -13.68 0.47 4.58
C ARG A 77 -14.70 1.42 5.23
N ALA A 78 -14.39 2.71 5.30
CA ALA A 78 -15.31 3.72 5.83
C ALA A 78 -16.57 3.87 4.96
N LEU A 79 -16.45 3.89 3.63
CA LEU A 79 -17.59 3.95 2.71
C LEU A 79 -18.49 2.72 2.83
N LEU A 80 -17.91 1.51 2.88
CA LEU A 80 -18.65 0.27 3.06
C LEU A 80 -19.36 0.22 4.43
N ALA A 81 -18.71 0.69 5.49
CA ALA A 81 -19.33 0.79 6.81
C ALA A 81 -20.53 1.75 6.81
N HIS A 82 -20.39 2.91 6.16
CA HIS A 82 -21.47 3.88 6.01
C HIS A 82 -22.66 3.27 5.25
N LEU A 83 -22.42 2.62 4.10
CA LEU A 83 -23.46 1.99 3.29
C LEU A 83 -24.19 0.83 3.99
N ARG A 84 -23.55 0.15 4.94
CA ARG A 84 -24.18 -0.91 5.77
C ARG A 84 -25.03 -0.36 6.92
N SER A 85 -24.84 0.91 7.26
CA SER A 85 -25.55 1.59 8.36
C SER A 85 -26.75 2.42 7.92
N VAL A 86 -26.94 2.55 6.60
CA VAL A 86 -28.07 3.23 5.93
C VAL A 86 -29.11 2.21 5.51
#